data_AF-A0A6I7MZ31-F1
#
_entry.id   AF-A0A6I7MZ31-F1
#
_cell.length_a   1.000
_cell.length_b   1.000
_cell.length_c   1.000
_cell.angle_alpha   90.00
_cell.angle_beta   90.00
_cell.angle_gamma   90.00
#
_symmetry.space_group_name_H-M   'P 1'
#
loop_
_entity.id
_entity.type
_entity.pdbx_description
1 polymer ?
#
loop_
_entity_poly.entity_id
_entity_poly.type
_entity_poly.pdbx_seq_one_letter_code
_entity_poly.pdbx_strand_id
1 'polypeptide(L)'
;RMITQGASWPVALDHLPALLDVVDEQEIPLDICLDQGAGRVSLHAASVRCRRRDRSLFVDGPDSSLCIDLELLAGARAISRVSGCARRISLELIGRGRQALLTITGPEPGDGHAGEVWQLLMEAMLPSPPKARRDATAPMAF
;
A
#
# COMPACT_ATOMS: atom_id res chain seq x y z
N ARG A 1 13.03 -6.59 -5.23
CA ARG A 1 13.07 -5.83 -6.52
C ARG A 1 13.52 -4.42 -6.16
N MET A 2 14.44 -3.77 -6.88
CA MET A 2 14.95 -2.47 -6.41
C MET A 2 13.95 -1.36 -6.75
N ILE A 3 13.30 -0.79 -5.72
CA ILE A 3 12.43 0.38 -5.89
C ILE A 3 13.27 1.64 -5.75
N THR A 4 13.16 2.55 -6.70
CA THR A 4 13.86 3.84 -6.69
C THR A 4 13.17 4.87 -5.80
N GLN A 5 13.92 5.85 -5.34
CA GLN A 5 13.38 6.99 -4.59
C GLN A 5 12.37 7.77 -5.45
N GLY A 6 11.27 8.21 -4.84
CA GLY A 6 10.20 8.92 -5.54
C GLY A 6 9.38 8.03 -6.47
N ALA A 7 9.67 6.73 -6.53
CA ALA A 7 8.88 5.80 -7.30
C ALA A 7 7.44 5.75 -6.77
N SER A 8 6.50 5.70 -7.70
CA SER A 8 5.12 5.37 -7.44
C SER A 8 4.68 4.28 -8.41
N TRP A 9 3.89 3.34 -7.92
CA TRP A 9 3.31 2.29 -8.76
C TRP A 9 1.86 2.02 -8.36
N PRO A 10 1.02 1.67 -9.34
CA PRO A 10 -0.37 1.33 -9.08
C PRO A 10 -0.46 0.06 -8.24
N VAL A 11 -1.43 0.06 -7.33
CA VAL A 11 -1.82 -1.08 -6.51
C VAL A 11 -3.25 -1.45 -6.90
N ALA A 12 -3.46 -2.70 -7.30
CA ALA A 12 -4.81 -3.19 -7.61
C ALA A 12 -5.67 -3.16 -6.35
N LEU A 13 -6.89 -2.60 -6.46
CA LEU A 13 -7.82 -2.52 -5.32
C LEU A 13 -8.17 -3.91 -4.76
N ASP A 14 -8.21 -4.92 -5.62
CA ASP A 14 -8.48 -6.31 -5.23
C ASP A 14 -7.40 -6.92 -4.33
N HIS A 15 -6.21 -6.33 -4.29
CA HIS A 15 -5.13 -6.77 -3.40
C HIS A 15 -5.18 -6.09 -2.02
N LEU A 16 -5.94 -5.00 -1.86
CA LEU A 16 -6.03 -4.29 -0.58
C LEU A 16 -6.52 -5.17 0.58
N PRO A 17 -7.55 -6.02 0.43
CA PRO A 17 -7.97 -6.91 1.50
C PRO A 17 -6.84 -7.83 1.96
N ALA A 18 -6.18 -8.53 1.03
CA ALA A 18 -5.10 -9.46 1.36
C ALA A 18 -3.89 -8.75 2.00
N LEU A 19 -3.58 -7.53 1.57
CA LEU A 19 -2.54 -6.71 2.19
C LEU A 19 -2.88 -6.40 3.65
N LEU A 20 -4.13 -6.01 3.92
CA LEU A 20 -4.57 -5.71 5.27
C LEU A 20 -4.68 -6.96 6.14
N ASP A 21 -5.01 -8.12 5.58
CA ASP A 21 -5.00 -9.40 6.30
C ASP A 21 -3.58 -9.71 6.84
N VAL A 22 -2.54 -9.47 6.03
CA VAL A 22 -1.15 -9.65 6.49
C VAL A 22 -0.76 -8.60 7.53
N VAL A 23 -1.26 -7.36 7.41
CA VAL A 23 -1.03 -6.33 8.44
C VAL A 23 -1.60 -6.77 9.79
N ASP A 24 -2.82 -7.32 9.80
CA ASP A 24 -3.46 -7.84 11.01
C ASP A 24 -2.69 -9.06 11.57
N GLU A 25 -2.41 -10.05 10.72
CA GLU A 25 -1.71 -11.28 11.11
C GLU A 25 -0.31 -11.01 11.69
N GLN A 26 0.39 -10.02 11.16
CA GLN A 26 1.75 -9.66 11.57
C GLN A 26 1.78 -8.50 12.57
N GLU A 27 0.62 -8.04 13.05
CA GLU A 27 0.44 -6.94 14.00
C GLU A 27 1.24 -5.67 13.60
N ILE A 28 1.24 -5.33 12.31
CA ILE A 28 2.05 -4.23 11.78
C ILE A 28 1.43 -2.90 12.21
N PRO A 29 2.15 -2.03 12.94
CA PRO A 29 1.62 -0.73 13.32
C PRO A 29 1.52 0.19 12.09
N LEU A 30 0.46 0.98 12.04
CA LEU A 30 0.15 1.84 10.89
C LEU A 30 0.00 3.30 11.32
N ASP A 31 0.58 4.20 10.53
CA ASP A 31 0.23 5.60 10.51
C ASP A 31 -0.80 5.85 9.41
N ILE A 32 -1.96 6.38 9.79
CA ILE A 32 -3.07 6.65 8.91
C ILE A 32 -3.30 8.15 8.84
N CYS A 33 -3.27 8.70 7.64
CA CYS A 33 -3.43 10.13 7.41
C CYS A 33 -4.59 10.41 6.45
N LEU A 34 -5.49 11.29 6.87
CA LEU A 34 -6.55 11.88 6.08
C LEU A 34 -6.16 13.34 5.80
N ASP A 35 -6.01 13.69 4.52
CA ASP A 35 -5.71 15.06 4.09
C ASP A 35 -6.76 15.47 3.06
N GLN A 36 -7.67 16.36 3.48
CA GLN A 36 -8.77 16.84 2.62
C GLN A 36 -8.61 18.32 2.25
N GLY A 37 -7.39 18.87 2.33
CA GLY A 37 -7.07 20.24 1.94
C GLY A 37 -7.54 21.33 2.91
N ALA A 38 -8.64 21.13 3.63
CA ALA A 38 -9.09 22.01 4.72
C ALA A 38 -8.39 21.72 6.06
N GLY A 39 -7.68 20.59 6.14
CA GLY A 39 -7.00 20.13 7.35
C GLY A 39 -6.47 18.71 7.19
N ARG A 40 -5.53 18.37 8.07
CA ARG A 40 -4.88 17.07 8.13
C ARG A 40 -5.17 16.40 9.47
N VAL A 41 -5.67 15.16 9.40
CA VAL A 41 -5.82 14.28 10.56
C VAL A 41 -4.82 13.15 10.40
N SER A 42 -4.07 12.84 11.46
CA SER A 42 -3.12 11.72 11.47
C SER A 42 -3.34 10.90 12.74
N LEU A 43 -3.44 9.60 12.55
CA LEU A 43 -3.65 8.61 13.59
C LEU A 43 -2.48 7.62 13.56
N HIS A 44 -1.83 7.43 14.70
CA HIS A 44 -0.93 6.30 14.89
C HIS A 44 -1.69 5.15 15.54
N ALA A 45 -1.65 3.98 14.91
CA ALA A 45 -2.29 2.78 15.42
C ALA A 45 -1.24 1.69 15.66
N ALA A 46 -0.84 1.54 16.91
CA ALA A 46 0.18 0.58 17.34
C ALA A 46 -0.28 -0.88 17.21
N SER A 47 -1.58 -1.11 17.28
CA SER A 47 -2.22 -2.40 17.03
C SER A 47 -3.52 -2.12 16.28
N VAL A 48 -3.71 -2.82 15.18
CA VAL A 48 -4.90 -2.73 14.33
C VAL A 48 -5.42 -4.11 14.04
N ARG A 49 -6.75 -4.25 14.03
CA ARG A 49 -7.43 -5.39 13.42
C ARG A 49 -7.99 -4.95 12.09
N CYS A 50 -7.68 -5.69 11.04
CA CYS A 50 -8.17 -5.37 9.72
C CYS A 50 -9.22 -6.39 9.30
N ARG A 51 -10.39 -5.89 8.88
CA ARG A 51 -11.50 -6.77 8.52
C ARG A 51 -12.17 -6.27 7.25
N ARG A 52 -12.37 -7.18 6.30
CA ARG A 52 -13.27 -6.91 5.18
C ARG A 52 -14.70 -7.27 5.58
N ARG A 53 -15.64 -6.37 5.34
CA ARG A 53 -17.08 -6.64 5.37
C ARG A 53 -17.68 -6.13 4.07
N ASP A 54 -18.16 -7.05 3.25
CA ASP A 54 -18.72 -6.76 1.93
C ASP A 54 -17.77 -5.92 1.05
N ARG A 55 -18.14 -4.66 0.82
CA ARG A 55 -17.42 -3.67 0.00
C ARG A 55 -16.65 -2.66 0.84
N SER A 56 -16.55 -2.86 2.15
CA SER A 56 -15.83 -1.98 3.06
C SER A 56 -14.64 -2.70 3.71
N LEU A 57 -13.55 -1.95 3.88
CA LEU A 57 -12.43 -2.35 4.73
C LEU A 57 -12.52 -1.60 6.05
N PHE A 58 -12.41 -2.33 7.14
CA PHE A 58 -12.39 -1.80 8.50
C PHE A 58 -10.98 -1.95 9.06
N VAL A 59 -10.48 -0.87 9.66
CA VAL A 59 -9.25 -0.86 10.44
C VAL A 59 -9.63 -0.42 11.84
N ASP A 60 -9.66 -1.37 12.77
CA ASP A 60 -10.10 -1.16 14.14
C ASP A 60 -8.86 -1.11 15.06
N GLY A 61 -8.62 0.04 15.68
CA GLY A 61 -7.75 0.16 16.83
C GLY A 61 -8.51 -0.04 18.15
N PRO A 62 -7.83 0.03 19.30
CA PRO A 62 -8.48 -0.13 20.61
C PRO A 62 -9.59 0.89 20.88
N ASP A 63 -9.36 2.15 20.52
CA ASP A 63 -10.25 3.28 20.82
C ASP A 63 -10.76 3.99 19.56
N SER A 64 -10.43 3.48 18.38
CA SER A 64 -10.77 4.12 17.11
C SER A 64 -11.09 3.07 16.06
N SER A 65 -11.93 3.44 15.11
CA SER A 65 -12.25 2.59 13.96
C SER A 65 -12.30 3.46 12.73
N LEU A 66 -11.72 2.94 11.66
CA LEU A 66 -11.75 3.52 10.33
C LEU A 66 -12.50 2.58 9.40
N CYS A 67 -13.50 3.11 8.70
CA CYS A 67 -14.19 2.41 7.63
C CYS A 67 -13.80 3.05 6.29
N ILE A 68 -13.39 2.21 5.34
CA ILE A 68 -13.03 2.59 3.99
C ILE A 68 -14.02 1.91 3.05
N ASP A 69 -14.89 2.70 2.43
CA ASP A 69 -15.76 2.23 1.37
C ASP A 69 -14.97 2.11 0.05
N LEU A 70 -14.80 0.87 -0.42
CA LEU A 70 -14.03 0.60 -1.63
C LEU A 70 -14.72 1.13 -2.90
N GLU A 71 -16.03 1.34 -2.89
CA GLU A 71 -16.76 1.87 -4.06
C GLU A 71 -16.46 3.35 -4.32
N LEU A 72 -15.98 4.06 -3.30
CA LEU A 72 -15.58 5.46 -3.40
C LEU A 72 -14.16 5.62 -3.92
N LEU A 73 -13.39 4.53 -4.00
CA LEU A 73 -12.03 4.53 -4.52
C LEU A 73 -12.03 4.40 -6.04
N ALA A 74 -11.23 5.24 -6.70
CA ALA A 74 -10.90 5.10 -8.12
C ALA A 74 -9.62 4.27 -8.34
N GLY A 75 -8.81 4.08 -7.31
CA GLY A 75 -7.60 3.27 -7.37
C GLY A 75 -6.78 3.36 -6.10
N ALA A 76 -5.65 2.68 -6.09
CA ALA A 76 -4.63 2.80 -5.06
C ALA A 76 -3.25 2.86 -5.71
N ARG A 77 -2.29 3.44 -4.98
CA ARG A 77 -0.88 3.43 -5.39
C ARG A 77 0.01 3.35 -4.18
N ALA A 78 1.13 2.67 -4.32
CA ALA A 78 2.21 2.81 -3.35
C ALA A 78 3.14 3.95 -3.81
N ILE A 79 3.70 4.67 -2.83
CA ILE A 79 4.67 5.74 -3.05
C ILE A 79 5.84 5.53 -2.10
N SER A 80 7.04 5.55 -2.68
CA SER A 80 8.28 5.60 -1.93
C SER A 80 8.73 7.04 -1.73
N ARG A 81 8.85 7.48 -0.48
CA ARG A 81 9.39 8.80 -0.10
C ARG A 81 10.64 8.62 0.77
N VAL A 82 11.44 9.68 0.88
CA VAL A 82 12.54 9.74 1.85
C VAL A 82 12.01 10.37 3.13
N SER A 83 12.32 9.74 4.26
CA SER A 83 12.05 10.20 5.61
C SER A 83 13.39 10.19 6.35
N GLY A 84 14.05 11.36 6.43
CA GLY A 84 15.41 11.45 6.97
C GLY A 84 16.43 10.64 6.15
N CYS A 85 17.11 9.69 6.81
CA CYS A 85 18.06 8.77 6.17
C CYS A 85 17.42 7.49 5.63
N ALA A 86 16.14 7.26 5.94
CA ALA A 86 15.43 6.03 5.63
C ALA A 86 14.43 6.24 4.49
N ARG A 87 14.10 5.12 3.84
CA ARG A 87 13.13 5.08 2.75
C ARG A 87 11.81 4.59 3.28
N ARG A 88 10.77 5.42 3.18
CA ARG A 88 9.44 5.10 3.68
C ARG A 88 8.48 4.86 2.54
N ILE A 89 7.73 3.76 2.61
CA ILE A 89 6.72 3.42 1.60
C ILE A 89 5.34 3.58 2.20
N SER A 90 4.51 4.37 1.54
CA SER A 90 3.10 4.59 1.92
C SER A 90 2.19 4.06 0.83
N LEU A 91 1.02 3.58 1.22
CA LEU A 91 -0.10 3.23 0.37
C LEU A 91 -1.09 4.40 0.35
N GLU A 92 -1.33 5.00 -0.81
CA GLU A 92 -2.35 6.01 -1.02
C GLU A 92 -3.60 5.40 -1.64
N LEU A 93 -4.75 5.66 -1.03
CA LEU A 93 -6.07 5.32 -1.56
C LEU A 93 -6.64 6.53 -2.27
N ILE A 94 -6.91 6.38 -3.56
CA ILE A 94 -7.27 7.48 -4.46
C ILE A 94 -8.78 7.48 -4.64
N GLY A 95 -9.42 8.61 -4.32
CA GLY A 95 -10.85 8.79 -4.53
C GLY A 95 -11.21 9.09 -5.98
N ARG A 96 -12.51 9.10 -6.30
CA ARG A 96 -13.03 9.47 -7.64
C ARG A 96 -12.56 10.84 -8.15
N GLY A 97 -12.28 11.78 -7.23
CA GLY A 97 -11.68 13.09 -7.55
C GLY A 97 -10.20 13.06 -7.93
N ARG A 98 -9.58 11.87 -8.06
CA ARG A 98 -8.14 11.65 -8.35
C ARG A 98 -7.16 12.18 -7.31
N GLN A 99 -7.65 12.56 -6.14
CA GLN A 99 -6.86 12.94 -4.97
C GLN A 99 -6.73 11.76 -4.01
N ALA A 100 -5.64 11.72 -3.24
CA ALA A 100 -5.49 10.77 -2.15
C ALA A 100 -6.51 11.13 -1.06
N LEU A 101 -7.41 10.20 -0.73
CA LEU A 101 -8.35 10.35 0.37
C LEU A 101 -7.72 9.92 1.69
N LEU A 102 -6.89 8.88 1.62
CA LEU A 102 -6.25 8.24 2.76
C LEU A 102 -4.82 7.84 2.37
N THR A 103 -3.88 8.07 3.27
CA THR A 103 -2.53 7.54 3.19
C THR A 103 -2.29 6.63 4.37
N ILE A 104 -1.92 5.37 4.10
CA ILE A 104 -1.53 4.38 5.10
C ILE A 104 -0.03 4.20 4.98
N THR A 105 0.69 4.37 6.08
CA THR A 105 2.14 4.27 6.11
C THR A 105 2.55 3.28 7.19
N GLY A 106 3.25 2.22 6.81
CA GLY A 106 3.83 1.30 7.77
C GLY A 106 5.15 1.80 8.36
N PRO A 107 5.82 0.94 9.13
CA PRO A 107 7.11 1.24 9.76
C PRO A 107 8.21 1.42 8.71
N GLU A 108 9.34 2.01 9.14
CA GLU A 108 10.49 2.17 8.27
C GLU A 108 11.27 0.85 8.16
N PRO A 109 11.97 0.60 7.03
CA PRO A 109 12.94 -0.47 6.94
C PRO A 109 13.99 -0.34 8.05
N GLY A 110 14.16 -1.39 8.85
CA GLY A 110 15.05 -1.38 10.01
C GLY A 110 14.34 -1.21 11.36
N ASP A 111 13.04 -0.88 11.37
CA ASP A 111 12.20 -0.87 12.58
C ASP A 111 11.77 -2.29 12.99
N GLY A 112 12.72 -3.22 13.01
CA GLY A 112 12.50 -4.64 13.31
C GLY A 112 11.65 -5.39 12.29
N HIS A 113 11.04 -6.50 12.73
CA HIS A 113 10.27 -7.42 11.89
C HIS A 113 9.14 -6.74 11.12
N ALA A 114 8.38 -5.86 11.78
CA ALA A 114 7.24 -5.18 11.16
C ALA A 114 7.66 -4.27 9.99
N GLY A 115 8.81 -3.59 10.10
CA GLY A 115 9.39 -2.79 9.02
C GLY A 115 9.82 -3.63 7.82
N GLU A 116 10.43 -4.79 8.07
CA GLU A 116 10.82 -5.74 7.02
C GLU A 116 9.60 -6.32 6.29
N VAL A 117 8.58 -6.76 7.04
CA VAL A 117 7.34 -7.30 6.46
C VAL A 117 6.62 -6.23 5.63
N TRP A 118 6.49 -5.01 6.16
CA TRP A 118 5.87 -3.91 5.42
C TRP A 118 6.60 -3.63 4.10
N GLN A 119 7.93 -3.58 4.13
CA GLN A 119 8.72 -3.39 2.92
C GLN A 119 8.47 -4.52 1.91
N LEU A 120 8.51 -5.77 2.35
CA LEU A 120 8.28 -6.93 1.49
C LEU A 120 6.88 -6.92 0.86
N LEU A 121 5.86 -6.58 1.64
CA LEU A 121 4.49 -6.43 1.16
C LEU A 121 4.41 -5.38 0.04
N MET A 122 5.00 -4.20 0.26
CA MET A 122 5.00 -3.15 -0.75
C MET A 122 5.78 -3.54 -2.01
N GLU A 123 6.90 -4.24 -1.87
CA GLU A 123 7.71 -4.73 -2.99
C GLU A 123 7.01 -5.83 -3.79
N ALA A 124 6.28 -6.72 -3.13
CA ALA A 124 5.49 -7.78 -3.79
C ALA A 124 4.42 -7.19 -4.71
N MET A 125 3.95 -5.99 -4.40
CA MET A 125 2.92 -5.26 -5.16
C MET A 125 3.46 -4.50 -6.36
N LEU A 126 4.77 -4.53 -6.61
CA LEU A 126 5.33 -3.93 -7.82
C LEU A 126 4.80 -4.63 -9.07
N PRO A 127 4.45 -3.87 -10.12
CA PRO A 127 4.11 -4.46 -11.40
C PRO A 127 5.26 -5.34 -11.89
N SER A 128 4.92 -6.54 -12.36
CA SER A 128 5.93 -7.41 -12.95
C SER A 128 6.48 -6.76 -14.22
N PRO A 129 7.80 -6.85 -14.47
CA PRO A 129 8.35 -6.38 -15.73
C PRO A 129 7.63 -7.12 -16.87
N PRO A 130 7.31 -6.45 -17.99
CA PRO A 130 6.71 -7.12 -19.12
C PRO A 130 7.61 -8.29 -19.52
N LYS A 131 7.05 -9.50 -19.56
CA LYS A 131 7.76 -10.65 -20.15
C LYS A 131 8.15 -10.22 -21.56
N ALA A 132 9.45 -10.13 -21.84
CA ALA A 132 9.93 -9.98 -23.19
C ALA A 132 9.28 -11.09 -24.02
N ARG A 133 8.41 -10.74 -24.98
CA ARG A 133 7.96 -11.68 -25.98
C ARG A 133 9.23 -12.21 -26.64
N ARG A 134 9.55 -13.48 -26.38
CA ARG A 134 10.39 -14.25 -27.30
C ARG A 134 9.52 -14.44 -28.53
N ASP A 135 9.54 -13.45 -29.41
CA ASP A 135 9.17 -13.68 -30.80
C ASP A 135 10.22 -14.66 -31.32
N ALA A 136 9.84 -15.95 -31.32
CA ALA A 136 10.59 -16.99 -31.96
C ALA A 136 10.49 -16.74 -33.48
N THR A 137 11.38 -15.90 -34.00
CA THR A 137 11.77 -15.98 -35.41
C THR A 137 12.43 -17.34 -35.59
N ALA A 138 11.66 -18.31 -36.09
CA ALA A 138 12.19 -19.58 -36.53
C ALA A 138 13.23 -19.33 -37.63
N PRO A 139 14.43 -19.95 -37.58
CA PRO A 139 15.33 -19.89 -38.72
C PRO A 139 14.72 -20.72 -39.86
N MET A 140 14.53 -20.09 -41.03
CA MET A 140 14.35 -20.83 -42.27
C MET A 140 15.59 -21.71 -42.47
N ALA A 141 15.39 -23.02 -42.50
CA ALA A 141 16.39 -23.95 -43.00
C ALA A 141 16.51 -23.77 -44.52
N PHE A 142 17.75 -23.64 -45.00
CA PHE A 142 18.12 -23.77 -46.40
C PHE A 142 18.23 -25.25 -46.77
#